data_AF-A0A534TMS5-F1
#
_entry.id   AF-A0A534TMS5-F1
#
_cell.length_a   1.000
_cell.length_b   1.000
_cell.length_c   1.000
_cell.angle_alpha   90.00
_cell.angle_beta   90.00
_cell.angle_gamma   90.00
#
_symmetry.space_group_name_H-M   'P 1'
#
loop_
_entity.id
_entity.type
_entity.pdbx_description
1 polymer ?
#
loop_
_entity_poly.entity_id
_entity_poly.type
_entity_poly.pdbx_seq_one_letter_code
_entity_poly.pdbx_strand_id
1 'polypeptide(L)'
;REIATAGDGFLALFDGPARGVRCGLAVRDALRPLGLEVRAGLHTGECVRMGDDVGGIAVHIAARISSAAGAGEVLTSSTVKDLVVGSGLTFLERGSRVLKGVEGEWRLFAAT
;
A
#
# COMPACT_ATOMS: atom_id res chain seq x y z
N ARG A 1 0.63 11.57 6.43
CA ARG A 1 0.97 11.66 7.87
C ARG A 1 1.27 10.25 8.37
N GLU A 2 2.36 10.07 9.12
CA GLU A 2 2.66 8.82 9.84
C GLU A 2 1.69 8.65 11.03
N ILE A 3 1.18 7.45 11.22
CA ILE A 3 0.19 7.10 12.25
C ILE A 3 0.82 6.24 13.34
N ALA A 4 1.47 5.15 12.95
CA ALA A 4 2.06 4.19 13.88
C ALA A 4 3.26 3.47 13.26
N THR A 5 4.18 3.07 14.13
CA THR A 5 5.28 2.15 13.83
C THR A 5 4.97 0.77 14.41
N ALA A 6 5.06 -0.28 13.60
CA ALA A 6 4.92 -1.67 14.04
C ALA A 6 6.26 -2.40 13.83
N GLY A 7 7.19 -2.23 14.78
CA GLY A 7 8.56 -2.71 14.64
C GLY A 7 9.32 -1.88 13.60
N ASP A 8 9.71 -2.50 12.49
CA ASP A 8 10.35 -1.86 11.33
C ASP A 8 9.35 -1.38 10.25
N GLY A 9 8.05 -1.59 10.47
CA GLY A 9 6.99 -1.17 9.57
C GLY A 9 6.37 0.18 9.94
N PHE A 10 5.90 0.91 8.93
CA PHE A 10 5.19 2.19 9.09
C PHE A 10 3.76 2.10 8.54
N LEU A 11 2.82 2.75 9.22
CA LEU A 11 1.49 3.04 8.72
C LEU A 11 1.35 4.54 8.43
N ALA A 12 0.99 4.89 7.21
CA ALA A 12 0.80 6.28 6.80
C ALA A 12 -0.52 6.49 6.06
N LEU A 13 -1.19 7.61 6.39
CA LEU A 13 -2.39 8.05 5.69
C LEU A 13 -2.07 9.18 4.71
N PHE A 14 -2.73 9.10 3.56
CA PHE A 14 -2.67 10.10 2.50
C PHE A 14 -4.08 10.55 2.17
N ASP A 15 -4.23 11.83 1.88
CA ASP A 15 -5.45 12.48 1.41
C ASP A 15 -5.72 12.22 -0.09
N GLY A 16 -4.96 11.31 -0.72
CA GLY A 16 -5.17 10.89 -2.11
C GLY A 16 -4.33 9.67 -2.50
N PRO A 17 -4.89 8.71 -3.26
CA PRO A 17 -4.22 7.44 -3.57
C PRO A 17 -2.93 7.61 -4.38
N ALA A 18 -2.92 8.54 -5.35
CA ALA A 18 -1.73 8.80 -6.16
C ALA A 18 -0.54 9.30 -5.33
N ARG A 19 -0.80 10.11 -4.29
CA ARG A 19 0.25 10.57 -3.36
C ARG A 19 0.80 9.43 -2.53
N GLY A 20 -0.06 8.51 -2.08
CA GLY A 20 0.38 7.30 -1.38
C GLY A 20 1.31 6.46 -2.25
N VAL A 21 0.91 6.16 -3.50
CA VAL A 21 1.73 5.36 -4.42
C VAL A 21 3.09 6.01 -4.69
N ARG A 22 3.09 7.31 -5.02
CA ARG A 22 4.34 8.05 -5.24
C ARG A 22 5.24 8.07 -4.01
N CYS A 23 4.67 8.17 -2.82
CA CYS A 23 5.44 8.09 -1.58
C CYS A 23 6.11 6.71 -1.45
N GLY A 24 5.37 5.62 -1.66
CA GLY A 24 5.93 4.26 -1.62
C GLY A 24 7.07 4.06 -2.61
N LEU A 25 6.90 4.52 -3.86
CA LEU A 25 7.94 4.47 -4.90
C LEU A 25 9.16 5.32 -4.51
N ALA A 26 8.95 6.54 -4.01
CA ALA A 26 10.04 7.42 -3.61
C ALA A 26 10.84 6.85 -2.43
N VAL A 27 10.19 6.24 -1.44
CA VAL A 27 10.88 5.59 -0.31
C VAL A 27 11.69 4.39 -0.79
N ARG A 28 11.12 3.54 -1.66
CA ARG A 28 11.85 2.43 -2.30
C ARG A 28 13.11 2.92 -3.00
N ASP A 29 12.96 3.94 -3.84
CA ASP A 29 14.05 4.44 -4.69
C ASP A 29 15.13 5.15 -3.87
N ALA A 30 14.76 5.83 -2.78
CA ALA A 30 15.70 6.49 -1.88
C ALA A 30 16.53 5.50 -1.04
N LEU A 31 15.97 4.35 -0.70
CA LEU A 31 16.64 3.33 0.14
C LEU A 31 17.49 2.36 -0.66
N ARG A 32 17.17 2.13 -1.94
CA ARG A 32 17.90 1.20 -2.81
C ARG A 32 19.42 1.48 -2.90
N PRO A 33 19.91 2.73 -3.03
CA PRO A 33 21.35 3.02 -3.04
C PRO A 33 22.07 2.68 -1.73
N LEU A 34 21.33 2.54 -0.63
CA LEU A 34 21.84 2.15 0.68
C LEU A 34 21.91 0.62 0.85
N GLY A 35 21.56 -0.15 -0.18
CA GLY A 35 21.46 -1.61 -0.11
C GLY A 35 20.26 -2.09 0.69
N LEU A 36 19.27 -1.21 0.93
CA LEU A 36 18.06 -1.52 1.67
C LEU A 36 16.89 -1.71 0.72
N GLU A 37 16.16 -2.80 0.90
CA GLU A 37 14.92 -3.08 0.17
C GLU A 37 13.73 -2.95 1.11
N VAL A 38 12.72 -2.22 0.65
CA VAL A 38 11.43 -2.10 1.35
C VAL A 38 10.33 -2.73 0.53
N ARG A 39 9.31 -3.18 1.23
CA ARG A 39 8.03 -3.59 0.64
C ARG A 39 6.94 -2.67 1.14
N ALA A 40 6.00 -2.34 0.26
CA ALA A 40 4.88 -1.47 0.59
C ALA A 40 3.57 -2.03 0.05
N GLY A 41 2.49 -1.81 0.80
CA GLY A 41 1.13 -2.17 0.42
C GLY A 41 0.19 -0.98 0.57
N LEU A 42 -0.60 -0.72 -0.47
CA LEU A 42 -1.54 0.39 -0.49
C LEU A 42 -2.95 -0.08 -0.80
N HIS A 43 -3.89 0.49 -0.07
CA HIS A 43 -5.32 0.31 -0.29
C HIS A 43 -6.05 1.60 0.01
N THR A 44 -7.16 1.83 -0.71
CA THR A 44 -8.12 2.89 -0.42
C THR A 44 -9.43 2.25 -0.02
N GLY A 45 -9.92 2.63 1.14
CA GLY A 45 -11.22 2.20 1.66
C GLY A 45 -11.61 3.04 2.87
N GLU A 46 -12.78 2.77 3.42
CA GLU A 46 -13.26 3.45 4.61
C GLU A 46 -12.44 3.04 5.83
N CYS A 47 -12.07 4.04 6.63
CA CYS A 47 -11.37 3.86 7.90
C CYS A 47 -11.83 4.94 8.88
N VAL A 48 -11.70 4.66 10.17
CA VAL A 48 -12.12 5.55 11.26
C VAL A 48 -10.89 6.05 11.98
N ARG A 49 -10.82 7.36 12.22
CA ARG A 49 -9.78 7.95 13.07
C ARG A 49 -10.15 7.78 14.53
N MET A 50 -9.21 7.30 15.33
CA MET A 50 -9.37 7.07 16.77
C MET A 50 -8.25 7.81 17.51
N GLY A 51 -8.43 9.12 17.70
CA GLY A 51 -7.37 9.99 18.19
C GLY A 51 -6.21 10.07 17.20
N ASP A 52 -5.03 9.64 17.61
CA ASP A 52 -3.84 9.56 16.76
C ASP A 52 -3.71 8.26 15.98
N ASP A 53 -4.65 7.31 16.14
CA ASP A 53 -4.64 6.03 15.43
C ASP A 53 -5.73 5.95 14.34
N VAL A 54 -5.68 4.92 13.51
CA VAL A 54 -6.67 4.61 12.47
C VAL A 54 -7.05 3.14 12.51
N GLY A 55 -8.36 2.89 12.48
CA GLY A 55 -8.95 1.55 12.48
C GLY A 55 -9.82 1.30 11.27
N GLY A 56 -10.21 0.05 11.09
CA GLY A 56 -11.12 -0.40 10.04
C GLY A 56 -10.49 -1.39 9.07
N ILE A 57 -11.35 -2.05 8.30
CA ILE A 57 -10.94 -3.13 7.40
C ILE A 57 -9.91 -2.66 6.36
N ALA A 58 -9.97 -1.41 5.92
CA ALA A 58 -9.03 -0.85 4.95
C ALA A 58 -7.57 -0.88 5.44
N VAL A 59 -7.35 -0.66 6.75
CA VAL A 59 -6.01 -0.72 7.37
C VAL A 59 -5.46 -2.14 7.31
N HIS A 60 -6.31 -3.12 7.66
CA HIS A 60 -5.93 -4.53 7.58
C HIS A 60 -5.67 -4.97 6.14
N ILE A 61 -6.48 -4.56 5.17
CA ILE A 61 -6.26 -4.84 3.75
C ILE A 61 -4.90 -4.29 3.30
N ALA A 62 -4.59 -3.02 3.58
CA ALA A 62 -3.29 -2.42 3.24
C ALA A 62 -2.12 -3.21 3.86
N ALA A 63 -2.22 -3.60 5.13
CA ALA A 63 -1.22 -4.41 5.80
C ALA A 63 -1.06 -5.80 5.16
N ARG A 64 -2.15 -6.45 4.73
CA ARG A 64 -2.09 -7.75 4.03
C ARG A 64 -1.49 -7.63 2.63
N ILE A 65 -1.77 -6.55 1.91
CA ILE A 65 -1.13 -6.28 0.62
C ILE A 65 0.37 -6.04 0.81
N SER A 66 0.76 -5.28 1.83
CA SER A 66 2.18 -5.04 2.17
C SER A 66 2.88 -6.36 2.51
N SER A 67 2.22 -7.24 3.26
CA SER A 67 2.74 -8.57 3.59
C SER A 67 2.91 -9.47 2.35
N ALA A 68 2.11 -9.27 1.31
CA ALA A 68 2.18 -10.02 0.06
C ALA A 68 3.23 -9.48 -0.93
N ALA A 69 3.73 -8.26 -0.70
CA ALA A 69 4.71 -7.60 -1.53
C ALA A 69 6.11 -8.21 -1.34
N GLY A 70 6.83 -8.38 -2.45
CA GLY A 70 8.24 -8.78 -2.45
C GLY A 70 9.18 -7.65 -2.03
N ALA A 71 10.47 -7.98 -1.88
CA ALA A 71 11.50 -6.98 -1.64
C ALA A 71 11.57 -5.98 -2.81
N GLY A 72 11.58 -4.68 -2.49
CA GLY A 72 11.55 -3.61 -3.49
C GLY A 72 10.19 -3.42 -4.17
N GLU A 73 9.13 -4.11 -3.74
CA GLU A 73 7.83 -4.05 -4.40
C GLU A 73 6.86 -3.10 -3.69
N VAL A 74 6.15 -2.28 -4.50
CA VAL A 74 5.05 -1.44 -4.04
C VAL A 74 3.76 -2.01 -4.61
N LEU A 75 3.05 -2.82 -3.82
CA LEU A 75 1.79 -3.43 -4.21
C LEU A 75 0.59 -2.58 -3.84
N THR A 76 -0.45 -2.67 -4.66
CA THR A 76 -1.70 -1.95 -4.50
C THR A 76 -2.90 -2.85 -4.81
N SER A 77 -4.06 -2.53 -4.24
CA SER A 77 -5.33 -3.15 -4.66
C SER A 77 -5.82 -2.57 -5.99
N SER A 78 -6.77 -3.26 -6.64
CA SER A 78 -7.50 -2.71 -7.81
C SER A 78 -8.07 -1.32 -7.53
N THR A 79 -8.68 -1.10 -6.36
CA THR A 79 -9.26 0.20 -5.97
C THR A 79 -8.27 1.36 -6.09
N VAL A 80 -7.02 1.17 -5.66
CA VAL A 80 -6.00 2.23 -5.78
C VAL A 80 -5.70 2.49 -7.25
N LYS A 81 -5.44 1.42 -8.03
CA LYS A 81 -5.13 1.53 -9.46
C LYS A 81 -6.26 2.20 -10.25
N ASP A 82 -7.52 1.93 -9.90
CA ASP A 82 -8.69 2.48 -10.59
C ASP A 82 -8.96 3.95 -10.20
N LEU A 83 -8.65 4.35 -8.96
CA LEU A 83 -8.82 5.73 -8.50
C LEU A 83 -7.73 6.69 -8.99
N VAL A 84 -6.64 6.19 -9.56
CA VAL A 84 -5.49 7.01 -10.02
C VAL A 84 -5.37 7.09 -11.54
N VAL A 85 -6.42 6.75 -12.28
CA VAL A 85 -6.45 6.94 -13.74
C VAL A 85 -6.16 8.41 -14.07
N GLY A 86 -5.26 8.65 -15.03
CA GLY A 86 -4.80 9.99 -15.41
C GLY A 86 -3.66 10.56 -14.55
N SER A 87 -3.19 9.85 -13.53
CA SER A 87 -2.08 10.31 -12.66
C SER A 87 -0.67 10.14 -13.25
N GLY A 88 -0.55 9.44 -14.38
CA GLY A 88 0.72 9.02 -14.99
C GLY A 88 1.39 7.81 -14.32
N LEU A 89 0.80 7.23 -13.27
CA LEU A 89 1.29 6.01 -12.64
C LEU A 89 0.97 4.78 -13.50
N THR A 90 1.93 3.87 -13.60
CA THR A 90 1.77 2.58 -14.29
C THR A 90 1.78 1.42 -13.30
N PHE A 91 1.08 0.35 -13.69
CA PHE A 91 0.81 -0.79 -12.83
C PHE A 91 0.97 -2.09 -13.61
N LEU A 92 1.62 -3.07 -12.99
CA LEU A 92 1.75 -4.43 -13.51
C LEU A 92 0.92 -5.38 -12.66
N GLU A 93 0.07 -6.18 -13.30
CA GLU A 93 -0.77 -7.16 -12.60
C GLU A 93 0.08 -8.27 -11.95
N ARG A 94 -0.28 -8.63 -10.72
CA ARG A 94 0.37 -9.67 -9.90
C ARG A 94 -0.57 -10.81 -9.53
N GLY A 95 -1.73 -10.87 -10.19
CA GLY A 95 -2.77 -11.87 -9.98
C GLY A 95 -3.67 -11.58 -8.78
N SER A 96 -4.59 -12.52 -8.54
CA SER A 96 -5.53 -12.51 -7.42
C SER A 96 -4.96 -13.22 -6.19
N ARG A 97 -5.30 -12.74 -4.99
CA ARG A 97 -4.95 -13.39 -3.72
C ARG A 97 -6.11 -13.34 -2.73
N VAL A 98 -6.25 -14.39 -1.92
CA VAL A 98 -7.09 -14.35 -0.71
C VAL A 98 -6.28 -13.72 0.41
N LEU A 99 -6.80 -12.63 0.99
CA LEU A 99 -6.13 -11.94 2.09
C LEU A 99 -6.70 -12.45 3.43
N LYS A 100 -5.83 -12.87 4.35
CA LYS A 100 -6.26 -13.43 5.65
C LYS A 100 -7.19 -12.45 6.39
N GLY A 101 -8.42 -12.91 6.64
CA GLY A 101 -9.45 -12.16 7.37
C GLY A 101 -10.20 -11.13 6.53
N VAL A 102 -10.08 -11.18 5.21
CA VAL A 102 -10.81 -10.34 4.26
C VAL A 102 -11.55 -11.27 3.29
N GLU A 103 -12.82 -10.99 3.04
CA GLU A 103 -13.64 -11.78 2.14
C GLU A 103 -13.21 -11.60 0.67
N GLY A 104 -13.34 -12.67 -0.12
CA GLY A 104 -13.14 -12.67 -1.56
C GLY A 104 -11.68 -12.75 -2.03
N GLU A 105 -11.53 -12.72 -3.35
CA GLU A 105 -10.24 -12.65 -4.03
C GLU A 105 -9.89 -11.22 -4.42
N TRP A 106 -8.65 -10.84 -4.16
CA TRP A 106 -8.15 -9.48 -4.34
C TRP A 106 -7.08 -9.45 -5.41
N ARG A 107 -7.37 -8.78 -6.52
CA ARG A 107 -6.37 -8.50 -7.56
C ARG A 107 -5.37 -7.47 -7.08
N LEU A 108 -4.09 -7.82 -7.18
CA LEU A 108 -2.98 -6.97 -6.76
C LEU A 108 -2.18 -6.48 -7.95
N PHE A 109 -1.65 -5.27 -7.81
CA PHE A 109 -0.90 -4.58 -8.86
C PHE A 109 0.37 -3.97 -8.29
N ALA A 110 1.51 -4.24 -8.92
CA ALA A 110 2.77 -3.59 -8.61
C ALA A 110 2.85 -2.24 -9.31
N ALA A 111 3.03 -1.16 -8.55
CA ALA A 111 3.34 0.15 -9.10
C ALA A 111 4.80 0.19 -9.54
N THR A 112 5.07 0.81 -10.69
CA THR A 112 6.41 0.91 -11.28
C THR A 112 6.90 2.35 -11.29
#